data_AF-A0A259Q379-F1
#
_entry.id   AF-A0A259Q379-F1
#
_cell.length_a   1.000
_cell.length_b   1.000
_cell.length_c   1.000
_cell.angle_alpha   90.00
_cell.angle_beta   90.00
_cell.angle_gamma   90.00
#
_symmetry.space_group_name_H-M   'P 1'
#
loop_
_entity.id
_entity.type
_entity.pdbx_description
1 polymer ?
#
loop_
_entity_poly.entity_id
_entity_poly.type
_entity_poly.pdbx_seq_one_letter_code
_entity_poly.pdbx_strand_id
1 'polypeptide(L)' 'GGPGRADHLYTPELLRELLPEADWLLLQEHEATLHEGTGHVGRSALVDAVARKR' A
#
# COMPACT_ATOMS: atom_id res chain seq x y z
N GLY A 1 -2.77 13.18 -0.45
CA GLY A 1 -2.18 12.20 0.47
C GLY A 1 -3.25 11.22 0.90
N GLY A 2 -3.24 10.02 0.30
CA GLY A 2 -4.17 8.92 0.56
C GLY A 2 -5.63 9.14 0.11
N PRO A 3 -6.36 8.08 -0.29
CA PRO A 3 -7.81 8.17 -0.44
C PRO A 3 -8.47 8.47 0.91
N GLY A 4 -9.44 9.39 0.94
CA GLY A 4 -10.15 9.78 2.18
C GLY A 4 -11.15 8.75 2.71
N ARG A 5 -11.19 7.54 2.14
CA ARG A 5 -12.08 6.43 2.51
C ARG A 5 -11.27 5.18 2.77
N ALA A 6 -11.47 4.55 3.93
CA ALA A 6 -10.79 3.34 4.33
C ALA A 6 -11.01 2.18 3.34
N ASP A 7 -12.20 2.06 2.77
CA ASP A 7 -12.55 1.01 1.79
C ASP A 7 -11.70 1.03 0.51
N HIS A 8 -11.00 2.14 0.24
CA HIS A 8 -10.15 2.30 -0.93
C HIS A 8 -8.66 2.05 -0.60
N LEU A 9 -8.34 1.70 0.64
CA LEU A 9 -6.99 1.36 1.05
C LEU A 9 -6.71 -0.10 0.72
N TYR A 10 -5.56 -0.34 0.11
CA TYR A 10 -4.97 -1.67 0.13
C TYR A 10 -4.35 -1.91 1.49
N THR A 11 -4.68 -3.02 2.13
CA THR A 11 -4.03 -3.50 3.35
C THR A 11 -3.28 -4.81 3.06
N PRO A 12 -2.25 -5.17 3.84
CA PRO A 12 -1.57 -6.46 3.75
C PRO A 12 -2.52 -7.65 3.82
N GLU A 13 -3.55 -7.58 4.66
CA GLU A 13 -4.55 -8.63 4.82
C GLU A 13 -5.33 -8.80 3.52
N LEU A 14 -5.84 -7.70 2.95
CA LEU A 14 -6.54 -7.71 1.68
C LEU A 14 -5.64 -8.25 0.56
N LEU A 15 -4.38 -7.84 0.50
CA LEU A 15 -3.43 -8.30 -0.53
C LEU A 15 -3.16 -9.80 -0.42
N ARG A 16 -3.04 -10.35 0.80
CA ARG A 16 -2.90 -11.81 1.02
C ARG A 16 -4.15 -12.58 0.62
N GLU A 17 -5.33 -12.04 0.85
CA GLU A 17 -6.61 -12.64 0.43
C GLU A 17 -6.78 -12.62 -1.09
N LEU A 18 -6.41 -11.51 -1.75
CA LEU A 18 -6.53 -11.36 -3.20
C LEU A 18 -5.50 -12.19 -3.98
N LEU A 19 -4.31 -12.40 -3.41
CA LEU A 19 -3.20 -13.11 -4.05
C LEU A 19 -2.65 -14.22 -3.13
N PRO A 20 -3.45 -15.27 -2.86
CA PRO A 20 -3.09 -16.31 -1.89
C PRO A 20 -1.91 -17.18 -2.35
N GLU A 21 -1.65 -17.24 -3.66
CA GLU A 21 -0.56 -18.02 -4.26
C GLU A 21 0.74 -17.23 -4.42
N ALA A 22 0.72 -15.92 -4.14
CA ALA A 22 1.88 -15.07 -4.26
C ALA A 22 2.94 -15.43 -3.21
N ASP A 23 4.18 -15.58 -3.66
CA ASP A 23 5.33 -15.76 -2.78
C ASP A 23 5.85 -14.38 -2.36
N TRP A 24 5.30 -13.86 -1.26
CA TRP A 24 5.61 -12.52 -0.75
C TRP A 24 7.04 -12.42 -0.23
N LEU A 25 7.84 -11.56 -0.86
CA LEU A 25 9.20 -11.21 -0.45
C LEU A 25 9.21 -9.98 0.47
N LEU A 26 8.24 -9.09 0.29
CA LEU A 26 8.02 -7.91 1.11
C LEU A 26 6.52 -7.60 1.12
N LEU A 27 5.96 -7.35 2.30
CA LEU A 27 4.61 -6.83 2.46
C LEU A 27 4.53 -6.08 3.79
N GLN A 28 4.63 -4.76 3.74
CA GLN A 28 4.68 -3.91 4.93
C GLN A 28 3.86 -2.64 4.73
N GLU A 29 3.22 -2.18 5.81
CA GLU A 29 2.61 -0.86 5.87
C GLU A 29 3.56 0.12 6.54
N HIS A 30 3.59 1.36 6.05
CA HIS A 30 4.28 2.45 6.71
C HIS A 30 3.60 3.79 6.38
N GLU A 31 4.01 4.83 7.09
CA GLU A 31 3.55 6.18 6.80
C GLU A 31 4.72 7.03 6.32
N ALA A 32 4.49 7.78 5.25
CA ALA A 32 5.48 8.71 4.72
C ALA A 32 4.81 10.02 4.29
N THR A 33 5.57 11.11 4.30
CA THR A 33 5.16 12.35 3.65
C THR A 33 5.43 12.23 2.16
N LEU A 34 4.37 12.21 1.37
CA LEU A 34 4.47 12.24 -0.08
C LEU A 34 4.42 13.67 -0.59
N HIS A 35 5.22 13.93 -1.61
CA HIS A 35 5.30 15.21 -2.32
C HIS A 35 4.82 15.02 -3.76
N GLU A 36 3.50 14.93 -3.94
CA GLU A 36 2.86 14.74 -5.25
C GLU A 36 2.58 16.11 -5.89
N GLY A 37 3.66 16.82 -6.24
CA GLY A 37 3.57 18.16 -6.83
C GLY A 37 3.17 19.27 -5.84
N THR A 38 2.89 20.46 -6.36
CA THR A 38 2.70 21.69 -5.56
C THR A 38 1.41 21.71 -4.73
N GLY A 39 0.45 20.84 -5.02
CA GLY A 39 -0.84 20.79 -4.33
C GLY A 39 -0.99 19.67 -3.29
N HIS A 40 -0.10 18.68 -3.27
CA HIS A 40 -0.28 17.46 -2.47
C HIS A 40 0.98 17.10 -1.69
N VAL A 41 1.24 17.87 -0.63
CA VAL A 41 2.20 17.50 0.41
C VAL A 41 1.42 17.04 1.64
N GLY A 42 1.58 15.78 2.04
CA GLY A 42 0.86 15.26 3.20
C GLY A 42 1.31 13.87 3.63
N ARG A 43 1.11 13.57 4.92
CA ARG A 43 1.30 12.22 5.47
C ARG A 43 0.29 11.28 4.80
N SER A 44 0.80 10.17 4.29
CA SER A 44 0.01 9.14 3.62
C SER A 44 0.36 7.79 4.23
N ALA A 45 -0.65 6.93 4.40
CA ALA A 45 -0.45 5.52 4.65
C ALA A 45 -0.09 4.83 3.33
N LEU A 46 0.97 4.03 3.34
CA LEU A 46 1.54 3.36 2.18
C LEU A 46 1.75 1.88 2.48
N VAL A 47 1.69 1.07 1.44
CA VAL A 47 2.02 -0.36 1.50
C VAL A 47 3.10 -0.66 0.47
N ASP A 48 4.24 -1.16 0.94
CA ASP A 48 5.28 -1.70 0.07
C ASP A 48 5.06 -3.21 -0.08
N ALA A 49 4.91 -3.65 -1.32
CA ALA A 49 4.56 -5.03 -1.64
C ALA A 49 5.42 -5.54 -2.80
N VAL A 50 6.19 -6.61 -2.54
CA VAL A 50 6.97 -7.34 -3.54
C VAL A 50 6.66 -8.81 -3.40
N ALA A 51 6.21 -9.44 -4.48
CA ALA A 51 6.00 -10.87 -4.53
C ALA A 51 6.53 -11.48 -5.82
N ARG A 52 6.89 -12.75 -5.75
CA ARG A 52 7.19 -13.56 -6.92
C ARG A 52 5.93 -14.34 -7.31
N LYS A 53 5.54 -14.23 -8.58
CA LYS A 53 4.52 -15.09 -9.19
C LYS A 53 5.11 -16.50 -9.37
N ARG A 54 4.35 -17.52 -8.95
CA ARG A 54 4.67 -18.93 -9.22
C ARG A 54 4.25 -19.34 -10.62
#